data_AF-A0A949WTJ5-F1
#
_entry.id   AF-A0A949WTJ5-F1
#
_cell.length_a   1.000
_cell.length_b   1.000
_cell.length_c   1.000
_cell.angle_alpha   90.00
_cell.angle_beta   90.00
_cell.angle_gamma   90.00
#
_symmetry.space_group_name_H-M   'P 1'
#
loop_
_entity.id
_entity.type
_entity.pdbx_description
1 polymer ?
#
loop_
_entity_poly.entity_id
_entity_poly.type
_entity_poly.pdbx_seq_one_letter_code
_entity_poly.pdbx_strand_id
1 'polypeptide(L)'
;MSTKKSVLNLSIWVGLALLFNIGIYIFMGPEKALSFLGGYVIEQSLSLDNLFLFLLVFQAFAIKPEYQKKVLSYGIYGAIILRLIFVLLGITVVNKFHWVLYIFGLILIISGVKMFGNHNNAVNIKDSKMLKFINKIVPVSDKLEDEKFFIRKNKKLYITPLFAVLLLIETSDIIFAVDSIPAIFSITTDPFIVYTSNIFAILGLRSMYFLLYKLHENFSYIKYGVACILIFTGLKLLVLLFNIHISVLVSLVSIFTILAISLLASVFLGNKNKKDESTSYSNVQ
;
A
#
# COMPACT_ATOMS: atom_id res chain seq x y z
N MET A 1 -11.19 10.83 13.57
CA MET A 1 -11.65 9.52 14.09
C MET A 1 -10.83 9.19 15.34
N SER A 2 -11.40 8.70 16.44
CA SER A 2 -10.61 8.35 17.64
C SER A 2 -9.68 7.16 17.35
N THR A 3 -8.50 7.08 18.00
CA THR A 3 -7.52 6.01 17.78
C THR A 3 -8.13 4.65 18.13
N LYS A 4 -8.85 4.59 19.26
CA LYS A 4 -9.62 3.40 19.68
C LYS A 4 -10.60 2.92 18.59
N LYS A 5 -11.32 3.85 17.96
CA LYS A 5 -12.28 3.54 16.89
C LYS A 5 -11.57 3.04 15.61
N SER A 6 -10.38 3.55 15.32
CA SER A 6 -9.60 3.15 14.14
C SER A 6 -9.00 1.75 14.31
N VAL A 7 -8.49 1.45 15.52
CA VAL A 7 -8.04 0.11 15.89
C VAL A 7 -9.20 -0.88 15.85
N LEU A 8 -10.34 -0.56 16.47
CA LEU A 8 -11.53 -1.43 16.45
C LEU A 8 -11.96 -1.75 15.02
N ASN A 9 -12.07 -0.73 14.17
CA ASN A 9 -12.47 -0.95 12.78
C ASN A 9 -11.43 -1.75 12.00
N LEU A 10 -10.14 -1.58 12.27
CA LEU A 10 -9.09 -2.40 11.65
C LEU A 10 -9.20 -3.86 12.11
N SER A 11 -9.40 -4.10 13.40
CA SER A 11 -9.61 -5.45 13.96
C SER A 11 -10.84 -6.14 13.37
N ILE A 12 -11.92 -5.39 13.10
CA ILE A 12 -13.10 -5.93 12.41
C ILE A 12 -12.74 -6.39 10.99
N TRP A 13 -12.02 -5.57 10.22
CA TRP A 13 -11.60 -5.95 8.87
C TRP A 13 -10.65 -7.15 8.84
N VAL A 14 -9.67 -7.19 9.76
CA VAL A 14 -8.78 -8.34 9.93
C VAL A 14 -9.59 -9.58 10.32
N GLY A 15 -10.54 -9.46 11.25
CA GLY A 15 -11.40 -10.56 11.66
C GLY A 15 -12.27 -11.10 10.53
N LEU A 16 -12.81 -10.22 9.68
CA LEU A 16 -13.56 -10.61 8.49
C LEU A 16 -12.67 -11.37 7.49
N ALA A 17 -11.43 -10.93 7.26
CA ALA A 17 -10.48 -11.62 6.40
C ALA A 17 -10.12 -13.01 6.96
N LEU A 18 -9.91 -13.13 8.27
CA LEU A 18 -9.64 -14.41 8.92
C LEU A 18 -10.84 -15.36 8.88
N LEU A 19 -12.05 -14.85 9.09
CA LEU A 19 -13.29 -15.63 8.97
C LEU A 19 -13.46 -16.16 7.55
N PHE A 20 -13.23 -15.31 6.54
CA PHE A 20 -13.23 -15.73 5.15
C PHE A 20 -12.16 -16.79 4.87
N ASN A 21 -10.97 -16.64 5.44
CA ASN A 21 -9.90 -17.65 5.32
C ASN A 21 -10.27 -18.99 5.94
N ILE A 22 -10.99 -19.00 7.07
CA ILE A 22 -11.55 -20.23 7.66
C ILE A 22 -12.56 -20.87 6.69
N GLY A 23 -13.40 -20.06 6.05
CA GLY A 23 -14.26 -20.53 4.96
C GLY A 23 -13.48 -21.20 3.83
N ILE A 24 -12.42 -20.55 3.34
CA ILE A 24 -11.52 -21.14 2.33
C ILE A 24 -10.92 -22.46 2.84
N TYR A 25 -10.46 -22.50 4.10
CA TYR A 25 -9.89 -23.72 4.67
C TYR A 25 -10.87 -24.90 4.63
N ILE A 26 -12.13 -24.66 5.00
CA ILE A 26 -13.18 -25.69 5.05
C ILE A 26 -13.61 -26.13 3.64
N PHE A 27 -13.82 -25.19 2.72
CA PHE A 27 -14.42 -25.48 1.41
C PHE A 27 -13.41 -25.75 0.29
N MET A 28 -12.20 -25.19 0.40
CA MET A 28 -11.18 -25.20 -0.66
C MET A 28 -9.84 -25.82 -0.20
N GLY A 29 -9.71 -26.16 1.08
CA GLY A 29 -8.57 -26.86 1.65
C GLY A 29 -7.45 -25.96 2.19
N PRO A 30 -6.49 -26.56 2.91
CA PRO A 30 -5.44 -25.84 3.64
C PRO A 30 -4.50 -25.05 2.74
N GLU A 31 -4.16 -25.57 1.55
CA GLU A 31 -3.22 -24.91 0.64
C GLU A 31 -3.74 -23.57 0.11
N LYS A 32 -5.02 -23.52 -0.27
CA LYS A 32 -5.68 -22.29 -0.73
C LYS A 32 -5.86 -21.30 0.41
N ALA A 33 -6.16 -21.78 1.63
CA ALA A 33 -6.23 -20.92 2.81
C ALA A 33 -4.87 -20.31 3.16
N LEU A 34 -3.79 -21.10 3.11
CA LEU A 34 -2.42 -20.57 3.28
C LEU A 34 -2.08 -19.55 2.19
N SER A 35 -2.46 -19.81 0.94
CA SER A 35 -2.24 -18.89 -0.17
C SER A 35 -3.02 -17.58 0.01
N PHE A 36 -4.27 -17.65 0.48
CA PHE A 36 -5.08 -16.47 0.81
C PHE A 36 -4.44 -15.66 1.93
N LEU A 37 -4.07 -16.31 3.03
CA LEU A 37 -3.46 -15.63 4.18
C LEU A 37 -2.13 -14.99 3.79
N GLY A 38 -1.29 -15.72 3.02
CA GLY A 38 -0.04 -15.20 2.48
C GLY A 38 -0.27 -13.98 1.60
N GLY A 39 -1.25 -14.05 0.71
CA GLY A 39 -1.60 -12.94 -0.15
C GLY A 39 -2.12 -11.73 0.62
N TYR A 40 -3.00 -11.97 1.59
CA TYR A 40 -3.57 -10.94 2.43
C TYR A 40 -2.47 -10.21 3.21
N VAL A 41 -1.54 -10.95 3.82
CA VAL A 41 -0.43 -10.35 4.57
C VAL A 41 0.51 -9.56 3.66
N ILE A 42 0.89 -10.08 2.48
CA ILE A 42 1.71 -9.33 1.51
C ILE A 42 1.02 -8.03 1.12
N GLU A 43 -0.24 -8.12 0.70
CA GLU A 43 -1.00 -6.96 0.23
C GLU A 43 -1.21 -5.94 1.35
N GLN A 44 -1.52 -6.39 2.56
CA GLN A 44 -1.63 -5.52 3.73
C GLN A 44 -0.30 -4.82 4.04
N SER A 45 0.83 -5.51 3.87
CA SER A 45 2.16 -4.94 4.10
C SER A 45 2.53 -3.89 3.08
N LEU A 46 2.32 -4.18 1.79
CA LEU A 46 2.60 -3.24 0.71
C LEU A 46 1.65 -2.04 0.76
N SER A 47 0.41 -2.24 1.20
CA SER A 47 -0.54 -1.14 1.39
C SER A 47 -0.06 -0.10 2.42
N LEU A 48 0.79 -0.47 3.40
CA LEU A 48 1.36 0.48 4.35
C LEU A 48 2.28 1.49 3.69
N ASP A 49 3.09 1.05 2.72
CA ASP A 49 3.95 1.96 1.96
C ASP A 49 3.11 2.93 1.11
N ASN A 50 2.05 2.42 0.50
CA ASN A 50 1.08 3.22 -0.27
C ASN A 50 0.44 4.30 0.61
N LEU A 51 0.11 3.97 1.85
CA LEU A 51 -0.47 4.91 2.80
C LEU A 51 0.49 6.06 3.17
N PHE A 52 1.81 5.82 3.21
CA PHE A 52 2.78 6.91 3.38
C PHE A 52 2.76 7.87 2.19
N LEU A 53 2.66 7.36 0.96
CA LEU A 53 2.50 8.23 -0.21
C LEU A 53 1.21 9.04 -0.10
N PHE A 54 0.10 8.42 0.33
CA PHE A 54 -1.17 9.13 0.49
C PHE A 54 -1.05 10.26 1.50
N LEU A 55 -0.38 10.03 2.63
CA LEU A 55 -0.09 11.05 3.64
C LEU A 55 0.70 12.22 3.04
N LEU A 56 1.77 11.93 2.30
CA LEU A 56 2.60 12.95 1.64
C LEU A 56 1.80 13.76 0.62
N VAL A 57 0.96 13.10 -0.19
CA VAL A 57 0.08 13.78 -1.15
C VAL A 57 -0.91 14.69 -0.41
N PHE A 58 -1.61 14.18 0.62
CA PHE A 58 -2.57 15.01 1.36
C PHE A 58 -1.90 16.21 2.05
N GLN A 59 -0.69 16.04 2.59
CA GLN A 59 0.09 17.11 3.20
C GLN A 59 0.56 18.13 2.15
N ALA A 60 1.10 17.68 1.02
CA ALA A 60 1.55 18.55 -0.06
C ALA A 60 0.43 19.47 -0.57
N PHE A 61 -0.79 18.96 -0.67
CA PHE A 61 -1.96 19.74 -1.11
C PHE A 61 -2.74 20.39 0.03
N ALA A 62 -2.25 20.31 1.28
CA ALA A 62 -2.90 20.84 2.47
C ALA A 62 -4.39 20.44 2.60
N ILE A 63 -4.72 19.19 2.26
CA ILE A 63 -6.09 18.68 2.30
C ILE A 63 -6.52 18.45 3.74
N LYS A 64 -7.58 19.14 4.17
CA LYS A 64 -8.16 19.00 5.51
C LYS A 64 -8.59 17.55 5.80
N PRO A 65 -8.44 17.05 7.04
CA PRO A 65 -8.79 15.67 7.41
C PRO A 65 -10.22 15.23 7.11
N GLU A 66 -11.17 16.18 7.07
CA GLU A 66 -12.57 15.93 6.73
C GLU A 66 -12.72 15.43 5.28
N TYR A 67 -11.98 16.02 4.36
CA TYR A 67 -12.05 15.71 2.93
C TYR A 67 -11.22 14.48 2.53
N GLN A 68 -10.20 14.14 3.33
CA GLN A 68 -9.39 12.93 3.12
C GLN A 68 -10.26 11.66 3.12
N LYS A 69 -11.28 11.60 3.99
CA LYS A 69 -12.22 10.45 4.03
C LYS A 69 -12.93 10.24 2.71
N LYS A 70 -13.37 11.33 2.09
CA LYS A 70 -14.09 11.30 0.82
C LYS A 70 -13.18 10.77 -0.27
N VAL A 71 -11.98 11.35 -0.40
CA VAL A 71 -10.98 10.91 -1.37
C VAL A 71 -10.62 9.44 -1.18
N LEU A 72 -10.33 9.01 0.05
CA LEU A 72 -10.02 7.60 0.34
C LEU A 72 -11.17 6.66 0.00
N SER A 73 -12.42 7.09 0.18
CA SER A 73 -13.58 6.24 -0.13
C SER A 73 -13.71 6.05 -1.64
N TYR A 74 -13.62 7.13 -2.43
CA TYR A 74 -13.60 7.03 -3.89
C TYR A 74 -12.36 6.26 -4.39
N GLY A 75 -11.21 6.50 -3.76
CA GLY A 75 -9.95 5.81 -3.99
C GLY A 75 -10.05 4.29 -3.87
N ILE A 76 -10.74 3.82 -2.82
CA ILE A 76 -10.95 2.37 -2.60
C ILE A 76 -11.81 1.76 -3.72
N TYR A 77 -12.86 2.45 -4.17
CA TYR A 77 -13.69 1.94 -5.26
C TYR A 77 -12.92 1.84 -6.58
N GLY A 78 -12.10 2.84 -6.92
CA GLY A 78 -11.25 2.81 -8.11
C GLY A 78 -10.18 1.73 -8.00
N ALA A 79 -9.48 1.64 -6.86
CA ALA A 79 -8.48 0.60 -6.61
C ALA A 79 -9.04 -0.82 -6.77
N ILE A 80 -10.24 -1.11 -6.26
CA ILE A 80 -10.86 -2.44 -6.43
C ILE A 80 -11.05 -2.77 -7.92
N ILE A 81 -11.53 -1.82 -8.72
CA ILE A 81 -11.75 -2.01 -10.16
C ILE A 81 -10.41 -2.17 -10.89
N LEU A 82 -9.46 -1.28 -10.64
CA LEU A 82 -8.13 -1.32 -11.25
C LEU A 82 -7.40 -2.63 -10.92
N ARG A 83 -7.49 -3.08 -9.67
CA ARG A 83 -6.88 -4.34 -9.28
C ARG A 83 -7.55 -5.55 -9.92
N LEU A 84 -8.88 -5.56 -10.10
CA LEU A 84 -9.52 -6.61 -10.88
C LEU A 84 -8.92 -6.68 -12.29
N ILE A 85 -8.78 -5.53 -12.95
CA ILE A 85 -8.20 -5.43 -14.30
C ILE A 85 -6.77 -5.98 -14.30
N PHE A 86 -5.91 -5.51 -13.39
CA PHE A 86 -4.52 -5.93 -13.38
C PHE A 86 -4.33 -7.39 -12.99
N VAL A 87 -5.16 -7.95 -12.10
CA VAL A 87 -5.10 -9.36 -11.74
C VAL A 87 -5.47 -10.23 -12.95
N LEU A 88 -6.55 -9.90 -13.65
CA LEU A 88 -6.97 -10.64 -14.85
C LEU A 88 -5.94 -10.55 -15.97
N LEU A 89 -5.40 -9.36 -16.23
CA LEU A 89 -4.34 -9.16 -17.22
C LEU A 89 -3.06 -9.89 -16.80
N GLY A 90 -2.65 -9.73 -15.54
CA GLY A 90 -1.43 -10.31 -14.99
C GLY A 90 -1.44 -11.83 -15.06
N ILE A 91 -2.54 -12.48 -14.66
CA ILE A 91 -2.68 -13.94 -14.74
C ILE A 91 -2.63 -14.42 -16.18
N THR A 92 -3.30 -13.70 -17.10
CA THR A 92 -3.25 -14.03 -18.53
C THR A 92 -1.83 -13.96 -19.08
N VAL A 93 -1.04 -12.96 -18.66
CA VAL A 93 0.37 -12.82 -19.05
C VAL A 93 1.21 -13.94 -18.44
N VAL A 94 1.09 -14.21 -17.14
CA VAL A 94 1.88 -15.23 -16.44
C VAL A 94 1.61 -16.63 -17.00
N ASN A 95 0.35 -16.96 -17.30
CA ASN A 95 -0.02 -18.26 -17.87
C ASN A 95 0.50 -18.45 -19.30
N LYS A 96 0.66 -17.38 -20.07
CA LYS A 96 1.24 -17.45 -21.43
C LYS A 96 2.76 -17.39 -21.42
N PHE A 97 3.33 -16.66 -20.48
CA PHE A 97 4.75 -16.32 -20.44
C PHE A 97 5.30 -16.54 -19.03
N HIS A 98 5.54 -17.80 -18.66
CA HIS A 98 6.06 -18.14 -17.33
C HIS A 98 7.36 -17.41 -16.96
N TRP A 99 8.21 -17.11 -17.95
CA TRP A 99 9.47 -16.37 -17.76
C TRP A 99 9.25 -14.93 -17.25
N VAL A 100 8.04 -14.37 -17.37
CA VAL A 100 7.68 -13.05 -16.82
C VAL A 100 7.81 -13.04 -15.29
N LEU A 101 7.63 -14.17 -14.61
CA LEU A 101 7.87 -14.29 -13.18
C LEU A 101 9.30 -13.91 -12.79
N TYR A 102 10.29 -14.13 -13.68
CA TYR A 102 11.67 -13.73 -13.42
C TYR A 102 11.87 -12.22 -13.54
N ILE A 103 11.23 -11.58 -14.52
CA ILE A 103 11.22 -10.10 -14.63
C ILE A 103 10.59 -9.51 -13.38
N PHE A 104 9.45 -10.06 -12.97
CA PHE A 104 8.75 -9.72 -11.74
C PHE A 104 9.66 -9.86 -10.53
N GLY A 105 10.42 -10.94 -10.42
CA GLY A 105 11.42 -11.11 -9.37
C GLY A 105 12.48 -10.00 -9.35
N LEU A 106 13.02 -9.64 -10.52
CA LEU A 106 14.00 -8.58 -10.64
C LEU A 106 13.43 -7.20 -10.28
N ILE A 107 12.22 -6.90 -10.75
CA ILE A 107 11.49 -5.65 -10.43
C ILE A 107 11.34 -5.51 -8.91
N LEU A 108 10.89 -6.55 -8.23
CA LEU A 108 10.70 -6.54 -6.77
C LEU A 108 12.00 -6.29 -6.00
N ILE A 109 13.09 -6.95 -6.40
CA ILE A 109 14.41 -6.71 -5.78
C ILE A 109 14.83 -5.26 -6.00
N ILE A 110 14.69 -4.73 -7.21
CA ILE A 110 15.05 -3.35 -7.53
C ILE A 110 14.20 -2.36 -6.70
N SER A 111 12.89 -2.59 -6.60
CA SER A 111 11.98 -1.76 -5.80
C SER A 111 12.37 -1.80 -4.33
N GLY A 112 12.58 -2.99 -3.75
CA GLY A 112 13.01 -3.15 -2.37
C GLY A 112 14.37 -2.50 -2.07
N VAL A 113 15.37 -2.66 -2.94
CA VAL A 113 16.69 -2.00 -2.78
C VAL A 113 16.57 -0.47 -2.84
N LYS A 114 15.76 0.07 -3.77
CA LYS A 114 15.53 1.51 -3.87
C LYS A 114 14.90 2.11 -2.61
N MET A 115 14.06 1.35 -1.90
CA MET A 115 13.45 1.81 -0.65
C MET A 115 14.47 2.05 0.47
N PHE A 116 15.62 1.36 0.48
CA PHE A 116 16.69 1.62 1.47
C PHE A 116 17.50 2.90 1.17
N GLY A 117 17.63 3.28 -0.10
CA GLY A 117 18.45 4.44 -0.51
C GLY A 117 17.72 5.78 -0.46
N ASN A 118 16.39 5.79 -0.56
CA ASN A 118 15.60 7.03 -0.64
C ASN A 118 15.13 7.49 0.75
N HIS A 119 16.04 8.06 1.53
CA HIS A 119 15.72 8.44 2.90
C HIS A 119 15.08 9.80 3.13
N ASN A 120 15.16 10.78 2.23
CA ASN A 120 14.72 12.14 2.58
C ASN A 120 14.39 13.08 1.42
N ASN A 121 14.02 12.56 0.26
CA ASN A 121 13.39 13.42 -0.72
C ASN A 121 11.90 13.40 -0.43
N ALA A 122 11.43 14.40 0.33
CA ALA A 122 10.09 14.92 0.14
C ALA A 122 9.97 15.20 -1.35
N VAL A 123 9.48 14.20 -2.11
CA VAL A 123 9.22 14.33 -3.54
C VAL A 123 8.44 15.62 -3.63
N ASN A 124 8.96 16.63 -4.34
CA ASN A 124 8.21 17.85 -4.56
C ASN A 124 7.01 17.46 -5.43
N ILE A 125 5.96 16.95 -4.79
CA ILE A 125 4.78 16.42 -5.45
C ILE A 125 4.19 17.53 -6.30
N LYS A 126 4.22 18.77 -5.78
CA LYS A 126 3.87 20.03 -6.46
C LYS A 126 4.58 20.26 -7.80
N ASP A 127 5.85 19.88 -7.92
CA ASP A 127 6.65 20.04 -9.15
C ASP A 127 6.76 18.77 -9.99
N SER A 128 6.12 17.68 -9.54
CA SER A 128 6.19 16.39 -10.23
C SER A 128 5.62 16.50 -11.65
N LYS A 129 6.23 15.75 -12.58
CA LYS A 129 5.74 15.62 -13.97
C LYS A 129 4.26 15.23 -14.02
N MET A 130 3.81 14.46 -13.03
CA MET A 130 2.44 13.98 -12.87
C MET A 130 1.45 15.13 -12.63
N LEU A 131 1.80 16.10 -11.77
CA LEU A 131 0.99 17.29 -11.53
C LEU A 131 0.96 18.24 -12.74
N LYS A 132 2.11 18.40 -13.42
CA LYS A 132 2.18 19.15 -14.68
C LYS A 132 1.29 18.52 -15.76
N PHE A 133 1.22 17.19 -15.80
CA PHE A 133 0.35 16.46 -16.72
C PHE A 133 -1.13 16.64 -16.38
N ILE A 134 -1.51 16.55 -15.10
CA ILE A 134 -2.88 16.80 -14.65
C ILE A 134 -3.31 18.24 -14.96
N ASN A 135 -2.47 19.23 -14.64
CA ASN A 135 -2.73 20.64 -14.93
C ASN A 135 -2.83 20.94 -16.44
N LYS A 136 -2.20 20.12 -17.29
CA LYS A 136 -2.29 20.23 -18.75
C LYS A 136 -3.60 19.68 -19.30
N ILE A 137 -4.21 18.69 -18.62
CA ILE A 137 -5.46 18.07 -19.05
C ILE A 137 -6.67 18.89 -18.58
N VAL A 138 -6.64 19.45 -17.36
CA VAL A 138 -7.74 20.30 -16.86
C VAL A 138 -7.20 21.42 -15.96
N PRO A 139 -7.67 22.67 -16.11
CA PRO A 139 -7.28 23.76 -15.22
C PRO A 139 -7.77 23.49 -13.78
N VAL A 140 -6.83 23.55 -12.84
CA VAL A 140 -7.09 23.37 -11.40
C VAL A 140 -7.45 24.72 -10.78
N SER A 141 -8.51 24.77 -9.98
CA SER A 141 -8.86 25.98 -9.22
C SER A 141 -7.86 26.23 -8.09
N ASP A 142 -7.35 27.45 -7.96
CA ASP A 142 -6.41 27.86 -6.89
C ASP A 142 -7.00 27.79 -5.47
N LYS A 143 -8.33 27.74 -5.36
CA LYS A 143 -9.05 27.67 -4.07
C LYS A 143 -9.74 26.33 -3.89
N LEU A 144 -9.52 25.71 -2.72
CA LEU A 144 -10.33 24.64 -2.16
C LEU A 144 -11.72 25.20 -1.84
N GLU A 145 -12.66 25.13 -2.79
CA GLU A 145 -14.08 25.44 -2.54
C GLU A 145 -14.81 24.14 -2.15
N ASP A 146 -14.91 23.90 -0.84
CA ASP A 146 -15.66 22.81 -0.20
C ASP A 146 -15.29 21.37 -0.62
N GLU A 147 -16.22 20.43 -0.46
CA GLU A 147 -16.07 19.00 -0.79
C GLU A 147 -16.26 18.65 -2.27
N LYS A 148 -16.35 19.63 -3.17
CA LYS A 148 -16.72 19.38 -4.56
C LYS A 148 -15.50 18.92 -5.37
N PHE A 149 -15.68 17.93 -6.23
CA PHE A 149 -14.62 17.48 -7.17
C PHE A 149 -14.53 18.34 -8.42
N PHE A 150 -15.64 18.96 -8.80
CA PHE A 150 -15.74 19.82 -9.97
C PHE A 150 -16.41 21.14 -9.59
N ILE A 151 -15.88 22.23 -10.14
CA ILE A 151 -16.46 23.56 -9.99
C ILE A 151 -16.66 24.13 -11.39
N ARG A 152 -17.80 24.79 -11.62
CA ARG A 152 -18.05 25.51 -12.87
C ARG A 152 -17.80 27.00 -12.66
N LYS A 153 -16.79 27.56 -13.33
CA LYS A 153 -16.50 29.00 -13.34
C LYS A 153 -16.55 29.50 -14.78
N ASN A 154 -17.29 30.58 -15.04
CA ASN A 154 -17.42 31.20 -16.37
C ASN A 154 -17.72 30.19 -17.50
N LYS A 155 -18.75 29.35 -17.31
CA LYS A 155 -19.19 28.26 -18.23
C LYS A 155 -18.19 27.13 -18.47
N LYS A 156 -16.93 27.24 -18.03
CA LYS A 156 -15.90 26.19 -18.09
C LYS A 156 -15.89 25.34 -16.81
N LEU A 157 -15.61 24.05 -16.96
CA LEU A 157 -15.52 23.09 -15.86
C LEU A 157 -14.07 23.01 -15.38
N TYR A 158 -13.85 23.21 -14.08
CA TYR A 158 -12.55 23.17 -13.42
C TYR A 158 -12.53 21.97 -12.47
N ILE A 159 -11.36 21.34 -12.38
CA ILE A 159 -11.09 20.29 -11.40
C ILE A 159 -10.63 20.96 -10.10
N THR A 160 -11.12 20.45 -8.96
CA THR A 160 -10.64 20.92 -7.67
C THR A 160 -9.35 20.20 -7.27
N PRO A 161 -8.56 20.79 -6.36
CA PRO A 161 -7.42 20.09 -5.78
C PRO A 161 -7.79 18.73 -5.18
N LEU A 162 -9.03 18.56 -4.70
CA LEU A 162 -9.52 17.29 -4.14
C LEU A 162 -9.61 16.18 -5.20
N PHE A 163 -10.04 16.51 -6.42
CA PHE A 163 -10.10 15.53 -7.51
C PHE A 163 -8.73 15.28 -8.12
N ALA A 164 -7.86 16.30 -8.19
CA ALA A 164 -6.46 16.10 -8.57
C ALA A 164 -5.77 15.11 -7.61
N VAL A 165 -5.98 15.25 -6.30
CA VAL A 165 -5.46 14.33 -5.29
C VAL A 165 -6.05 12.92 -5.44
N LEU A 166 -7.35 12.80 -5.72
CA LEU A 166 -7.96 11.49 -6.04
C LEU A 166 -7.26 10.83 -7.24
N LEU A 167 -7.06 11.57 -8.32
CA LEU A 167 -6.39 11.05 -9.52
C LEU A 167 -4.94 10.64 -9.23
N LEU A 168 -4.21 11.44 -8.42
CA LEU A 168 -2.85 11.08 -7.99
C LEU A 168 -2.84 9.77 -7.21
N ILE A 169 -3.79 9.57 -6.29
CA ILE A 169 -3.93 8.35 -5.50
C ILE A 169 -4.23 7.15 -6.40
N GLU A 170 -5.22 7.24 -7.29
CA GLU A 170 -5.56 6.17 -8.25
C GLU A 170 -4.37 5.82 -9.15
N THR A 171 -3.66 6.82 -9.66
CA THR A 171 -2.46 6.61 -10.50
C THR A 171 -1.34 5.97 -9.70
N SER A 172 -1.19 6.33 -8.42
CA SER A 172 -0.21 5.67 -7.57
C SER A 172 -0.55 4.22 -7.30
N ASP A 173 -1.83 3.85 -7.20
CA ASP A 173 -2.25 2.45 -7.07
C ASP A 173 -1.82 1.61 -8.29
N ILE A 174 -1.90 2.18 -9.50
CA ILE A 174 -1.36 1.56 -10.73
C ILE A 174 0.15 1.33 -10.62
N ILE A 175 0.90 2.30 -10.10
CA ILE A 175 2.35 2.16 -9.90
C ILE A 175 2.61 1.09 -8.85
N PHE A 176 1.86 1.05 -7.75
CA PHE A 176 2.01 0.06 -6.69
C PHE A 176 1.62 -1.35 -7.13
N ALA A 177 0.72 -1.49 -8.11
CA ALA A 177 0.41 -2.79 -8.70
C ALA A 177 1.64 -3.45 -9.36
N VAL A 178 2.63 -2.65 -9.78
CA VAL A 178 3.92 -3.16 -10.31
C VAL A 178 4.70 -3.93 -9.26
N ASP A 179 4.56 -3.61 -7.98
CA ASP A 179 5.19 -4.35 -6.89
C ASP A 179 4.24 -5.40 -6.29
N SER A 180 2.97 -5.05 -6.08
CA SER A 180 2.04 -5.92 -5.35
C SER A 180 1.60 -7.15 -6.15
N ILE A 181 1.41 -7.03 -7.47
CA ILE A 181 0.93 -8.13 -8.31
C ILE A 181 2.01 -9.19 -8.54
N PRO A 182 3.24 -8.83 -8.90
CA PRO A 182 4.36 -9.77 -8.87
C PRO A 182 4.52 -10.49 -7.53
N ALA A 183 4.41 -9.76 -6.41
CA ALA A 183 4.59 -10.33 -5.08
C ALA A 183 3.52 -11.37 -4.75
N ILE A 184 2.24 -11.12 -5.06
CA ILE A 184 1.17 -12.10 -4.85
C ILE A 184 1.30 -13.32 -5.77
N PHE A 185 1.73 -13.14 -7.02
CA PHE A 185 1.98 -14.26 -7.94
C PHE A 185 3.15 -15.15 -7.50
N SER A 186 4.05 -14.65 -6.66
CA SER A 186 5.04 -15.51 -5.98
C SER A 186 4.42 -16.48 -4.99
N ILE A 187 3.20 -16.23 -4.52
CA ILE A 187 2.45 -17.10 -3.61
C ILE A 187 1.49 -17.99 -4.40
N THR A 188 0.66 -17.40 -5.24
CA THR A 188 -0.38 -18.12 -5.98
C THR A 188 -0.77 -17.39 -7.25
N THR A 189 -1.13 -18.14 -8.28
CA THR A 189 -1.68 -17.64 -9.54
C THR A 189 -3.19 -17.91 -9.65
N ASP A 190 -3.83 -18.40 -8.58
CA ASP A 190 -5.29 -18.60 -8.54
C ASP A 190 -6.00 -17.22 -8.53
N PRO A 191 -6.76 -16.85 -9.59
CA PRO A 191 -7.41 -15.55 -9.70
C PRO A 191 -8.37 -15.25 -8.56
N PHE A 192 -9.03 -16.27 -8.02
CA PHE A 192 -9.97 -16.08 -6.92
C PHE A 192 -9.22 -15.73 -5.63
N ILE A 193 -8.11 -16.43 -5.35
CA ILE A 193 -7.31 -16.21 -4.13
C ILE A 193 -6.55 -14.87 -4.21
N VAL A 194 -5.91 -14.60 -5.36
CA VAL A 194 -5.29 -13.29 -5.64
C VAL A 194 -6.34 -12.18 -5.50
N TYR A 195 -7.48 -12.38 -6.16
CA TYR A 195 -8.72 -11.60 -6.11
C TYR A 195 -9.08 -11.09 -4.73
N THR A 196 -9.49 -12.07 -3.94
CA THR A 196 -10.16 -11.89 -2.66
C THR A 196 -9.21 -11.43 -1.58
N SER A 197 -8.00 -12.00 -1.47
CA SER A 197 -7.00 -11.60 -0.47
C SER A 197 -6.67 -10.11 -0.56
N ASN A 198 -6.59 -9.64 -1.80
CA ASN A 198 -6.29 -8.28 -2.16
C ASN A 198 -7.44 -7.30 -1.83
N ILE A 199 -8.69 -7.66 -2.14
CA ILE A 199 -9.87 -6.87 -1.72
C ILE A 199 -9.92 -6.76 -0.19
N PHE A 200 -9.77 -7.87 0.54
CA PHE A 200 -9.81 -7.86 2.00
C PHE A 200 -8.73 -6.94 2.60
N ALA A 201 -7.54 -6.87 1.98
CA ALA A 201 -6.50 -5.93 2.38
C ALA A 201 -6.89 -4.47 2.12
N ILE A 202 -7.46 -4.14 0.96
CA ILE A 202 -7.88 -2.76 0.62
C ILE A 202 -9.05 -2.28 1.48
N LEU A 203 -10.02 -3.14 1.82
CA LEU A 203 -11.18 -2.70 2.60
C LEU A 203 -10.79 -2.15 3.99
N GLY A 204 -9.69 -2.66 4.56
CA GLY A 204 -9.10 -2.16 5.81
C GLY A 204 -8.34 -0.83 5.68
N LEU A 205 -8.02 -0.39 4.46
CA LEU A 205 -7.09 0.70 4.16
C LEU A 205 -7.50 2.04 4.77
N ARG A 206 -8.81 2.37 4.77
CA ARG A 206 -9.30 3.60 5.40
C ARG A 206 -9.01 3.64 6.91
N SER A 207 -9.24 2.54 7.62
CA SER A 207 -8.95 2.45 9.05
C SER A 207 -7.45 2.52 9.32
N MET A 208 -6.68 1.82 8.48
CA MET A 208 -5.23 1.80 8.55
C MET A 208 -4.62 3.18 8.28
N TYR A 209 -5.14 3.94 7.31
CA TYR A 209 -4.74 5.34 7.05
C TYR A 209 -4.90 6.21 8.29
N PHE A 210 -6.07 6.19 8.96
CA PHE A 210 -6.28 7.03 10.14
C PHE A 210 -5.46 6.59 11.35
N LEU A 211 -5.15 5.30 11.44
CA LEU A 211 -4.22 4.77 12.44
C LEU A 211 -2.80 5.26 12.16
N LEU A 212 -2.35 5.14 10.90
CA LEU A 212 -1.03 5.59 10.46
C LEU A 212 -0.88 7.11 10.59
N TYR A 213 -1.83 7.91 10.10
CA TYR A 213 -1.80 9.38 10.22
C TYR A 213 -1.48 9.86 11.64
N LYS A 214 -2.03 9.18 12.65
CA LYS A 214 -1.83 9.52 14.07
C LYS A 214 -0.54 8.98 14.67
N LEU A 215 0.01 7.92 14.09
CA LEU A 215 1.15 7.20 14.61
C LEU A 215 2.38 7.30 13.69
N HIS A 216 2.31 8.09 12.61
CA HIS A 216 3.27 8.06 11.51
C HIS A 216 4.69 8.37 11.98
N GLU A 217 4.85 9.22 13.01
CA GLU A 217 6.14 9.52 13.64
C GLU A 217 6.80 8.30 14.31
N ASN A 218 6.02 7.30 14.71
CA ASN A 218 6.52 6.11 15.42
C ASN A 218 6.80 4.93 14.46
N PHE A 219 6.50 5.04 13.17
CA PHE A 219 6.52 3.92 12.22
C PHE A 219 7.59 4.03 11.12
N SER A 220 8.66 4.78 11.37
CA SER A 220 9.74 4.99 10.41
C SER A 220 10.40 3.69 9.93
N TYR A 221 10.39 2.62 10.72
CA TYR A 221 11.04 1.36 10.36
C TYR A 221 10.17 0.38 9.57
N ILE A 222 8.85 0.62 9.45
CA ILE A 222 7.96 -0.24 8.65
C ILE A 222 8.41 -0.29 7.19
N LYS A 223 8.88 0.84 6.64
CA LYS A 223 9.36 0.93 5.25
C LYS A 223 10.49 -0.06 4.96
N TYR A 224 11.41 -0.27 5.90
CA TYR A 224 12.46 -1.28 5.76
C TYR A 224 11.91 -2.70 5.82
N GLY A 225 10.89 -2.95 6.65
CA GLY A 225 10.18 -4.23 6.67
C GLY A 225 9.57 -4.56 5.30
N VAL A 226 8.87 -3.60 4.71
CA VAL A 226 8.29 -3.72 3.36
C VAL A 226 9.37 -3.94 2.30
N ALA A 227 10.48 -3.19 2.37
CA ALA A 227 11.62 -3.36 1.47
C ALA A 227 12.24 -4.77 1.56
N CYS A 228 12.42 -5.31 2.77
CA CYS A 228 12.87 -6.68 3.00
C CYS A 228 11.89 -7.70 2.42
N ILE A 229 10.58 -7.50 2.56
CA ILE A 229 9.55 -8.38 2.01
C ILE A 229 9.65 -8.41 0.48
N LEU A 230 9.82 -7.26 -0.18
CA LEU A 230 9.98 -7.16 -1.63
C LEU A 230 11.24 -7.87 -2.13
N ILE A 231 12.38 -7.68 -1.46
CA ILE A 231 13.62 -8.38 -1.82
C ILE A 231 13.44 -9.89 -1.64
N PHE A 232 12.85 -10.32 -0.52
CA PHE A 232 12.61 -11.73 -0.25
C PHE A 232 11.68 -12.38 -1.29
N THR A 233 10.55 -11.74 -1.61
CA THR A 233 9.60 -12.26 -2.61
C THR A 233 10.19 -12.24 -4.03
N GLY A 234 10.98 -11.22 -4.35
CA GLY A 234 11.71 -11.14 -5.61
C GLY A 234 12.76 -12.23 -5.77
N LEU A 235 13.54 -12.49 -4.71
CA LEU A 235 14.48 -13.61 -4.68
C LEU A 235 13.76 -14.95 -4.80
N LYS A 236 12.63 -15.14 -4.12
CA LYS A 236 11.80 -16.35 -4.25
C LYS A 236 11.39 -16.59 -5.71
N LEU A 237 10.98 -15.55 -6.44
CA LEU A 237 10.63 -15.66 -7.85
C LEU A 237 11.82 -16.02 -8.74
N LEU A 238 13.01 -15.47 -8.47
CA LEU A 238 14.23 -15.83 -9.21
C LEU A 238 14.72 -17.25 -8.92
N VAL A 239 14.53 -17.74 -7.69
CA VAL A 239 14.90 -19.10 -7.28
C VAL A 239 14.12 -20.18 -8.06
N LEU A 240 12.93 -19.83 -8.59
CA LEU A 240 12.19 -20.71 -9.52
C LEU A 240 13.00 -21.06 -10.78
N LEU A 241 13.95 -20.21 -11.20
CA LEU A 241 14.84 -20.48 -12.33
C LEU A 241 15.70 -21.73 -12.12
N PHE A 242 16.00 -22.05 -10.85
CA PHE A 242 16.79 -23.21 -10.45
C PHE A 242 15.91 -24.43 -10.10
N ASN A 243 14.61 -24.40 -10.42
CA ASN A 243 13.62 -25.41 -10.06
C ASN A 243 13.47 -25.67 -8.55
N ILE A 244 13.83 -24.69 -7.72
CA ILE A 244 13.65 -24.78 -6.27
C ILE A 244 12.32 -24.10 -5.89
N HIS A 245 11.40 -24.87 -5.32
CA HIS A 245 10.11 -24.37 -4.86
C HIS A 245 10.15 -24.05 -3.36
N ILE A 246 10.05 -22.76 -3.04
CA ILE A 246 9.88 -22.31 -1.65
C ILE A 246 8.39 -22.43 -1.28
N SER A 247 8.10 -23.21 -0.24
CA SER A 247 6.72 -23.42 0.20
C SER A 247 6.03 -22.11 0.62
N VAL A 248 4.71 -22.07 0.44
CA VAL A 248 3.88 -20.92 0.86
C VAL A 248 4.04 -20.65 2.36
N LEU A 249 4.14 -21.72 3.17
CA LEU A 249 4.29 -21.60 4.61
C LEU A 249 5.62 -20.94 5.01
N VAL A 250 6.74 -21.31 4.38
CA VAL A 250 8.04 -20.65 4.63
C VAL A 250 7.98 -19.18 4.24
N SER A 251 7.31 -18.86 3.13
CA SER A 251 7.12 -17.49 2.69
C SER A 251 6.32 -16.69 3.71
N LEU A 252 5.21 -17.25 4.17
CA LEU A 252 4.34 -16.67 5.19
C LEU A 252 5.07 -16.37 6.49
N VAL A 253 5.78 -17.37 7.02
CA VAL A 253 6.55 -17.21 8.26
C VAL A 253 7.60 -16.11 8.10
N SER A 254 8.35 -16.12 6.99
CA SER A 254 9.38 -15.11 6.72
C SER A 254 8.80 -13.70 6.68
N ILE A 255 7.69 -13.51 5.97
CA ILE A 255 7.01 -12.21 5.83
C ILE A 255 6.48 -11.75 7.18
N PHE A 256 5.82 -12.64 7.93
CA PHE A 256 5.31 -12.32 9.26
C PHE A 256 6.43 -11.95 10.23
N THR A 257 7.54 -12.67 10.21
CA THR A 257 8.73 -12.37 11.02
C THR A 257 9.33 -11.02 10.66
N ILE A 258 9.50 -10.71 9.37
CA ILE A 258 10.01 -9.40 8.93
C ILE A 258 9.09 -8.26 9.41
N LEU A 259 7.77 -8.42 9.25
CA LEU A 259 6.80 -7.44 9.72
C LEU A 259 6.86 -7.26 11.24
N ALA A 260 6.84 -8.36 11.99
CA ALA A 260 6.90 -8.33 13.44
C ALA A 260 8.17 -7.62 13.94
N ILE A 261 9.34 -7.95 13.37
CA ILE A 261 10.60 -7.28 13.70
C ILE A 261 10.54 -5.79 13.37
N SER A 262 10.03 -5.42 12.19
CA SER A 262 9.94 -4.01 11.78
C SER A 262 8.98 -3.19 12.66
N LEU A 263 7.88 -3.81 13.11
CA LEU A 263 6.91 -3.21 14.04
C LEU A 263 7.50 -3.05 15.43
N LEU A 264 8.17 -4.09 15.95
CA LEU A 264 8.84 -4.02 17.25
C LEU A 264 9.96 -2.98 17.23
N ALA A 265 10.80 -2.98 16.19
CA ALA A 265 11.84 -1.97 16.00
C ALA A 265 11.24 -0.55 15.95
N SER A 266 10.14 -0.36 15.22
CA SER A 266 9.41 0.91 15.17
C SER A 266 8.97 1.39 16.56
N VAL A 267 8.37 0.50 17.36
CA VAL A 267 7.88 0.85 18.70
C VAL A 267 9.03 1.11 19.68
N PHE A 268 10.06 0.28 19.70
CA PHE A 268 11.16 0.39 20.68
C PHE A 268 12.16 1.50 20.33
N LEU A 269 12.59 1.59 19.07
CA LEU A 269 13.58 2.57 18.63
C LEU A 269 12.95 3.92 18.30
N GLY A 270 11.70 3.94 17.81
CA GLY A 270 10.97 5.19 17.54
C GLY A 270 10.73 6.02 18.81
N ASN A 271 10.56 5.36 19.97
CA ASN A 271 10.43 6.05 21.26
C ASN A 271 11.77 6.58 21.81
N LYS A 272 12.92 6.04 21.35
CA LYS A 272 14.24 6.45 21.83
C LYS A 272 14.66 7.81 21.22
N ASN A 273 14.42 8.01 19.93
CA ASN A 273 14.64 9.31 19.28
C ASN A 273 13.82 10.44 19.93
N LYS A 274 12.60 10.15 20.42
CA LYS A 274 11.77 11.14 21.15
C LYS A 274 12.34 11.55 22.50
N LYS A 275 13.01 10.62 23.22
CA LYS A 275 13.64 10.94 24.52
C LYS A 275 14.92 11.76 24.34
N ASP A 276 15.72 11.46 23.33
CA ASP A 276 16.98 12.15 23.10
C ASP A 276 16.75 13.60 22.62
N GLU A 277 15.73 13.86 21.78
CA GLU A 277 15.33 15.23 21.43
C GLU A 277 14.79 16.01 22.64
N SER A 278 13.92 15.43 23.48
CA SER A 278 13.39 16.12 24.66
C SER A 278 14.47 16.46 25.71
N THR A 279 15.53 15.66 25.80
CA THR A 279 16.64 15.88 26.75
C THR A 279 17.61 16.94 26.21
N SER A 280 17.71 17.11 24.89
CA SER A 280 18.52 18.15 24.27
C SER A 280 17.92 19.55 24.40
N TYR A 281 16.59 19.69 24.52
CA TYR A 281 15.93 20.98 24.77
C TYR A 281 15.90 21.39 26.25
N SER A 282 15.98 20.44 27.19
CA SER A 282 16.06 20.76 28.63
C SER A 282 17.45 21.17 29.11
N ASN A 283 18.50 20.87 28.34
CA ASN A 283 19.88 21.23 28.68
C ASN A 283 20.33 22.57 28.05
N VAL A 284 19.40 23.33 27.47
CA VAL A 284 19.65 24.65 26.84
C VAL A 284 18.90 25.78 27.56
N GLN A 285 18.36 25.53 28.75
CA GLN A 285 17.87 26.56 29.69
C GLN A 285 18.74 26.57 30.94
#